data_AF-A0A3B8MBC7-F1
#
_entry.id   AF-A0A3B8MBC7-F1
#
_cell.length_a   1.000
_cell.length_b   1.000
_cell.length_c   1.000
_cell.angle_alpha   90.00
_cell.angle_beta   90.00
_cell.angle_gamma   90.00
#
_symmetry.space_group_name_H-M   'P 1'
#
loop_
_entity.id
_entity.type
_entity.pdbx_description
1 polymer ?
#
loop_
_entity_poly.entity_id
_entity_poly.type
_entity_poly.pdbx_seq_one_letter_code
_entity_poly.pdbx_strand_id
1 'polypeptide(L)'
;GSQLKELARESVLSLIQKLGASAECDLSNITEIVLVGNPIMHHSFLGFDVVPLGQMPFDLATDEAVEISAEEVGIPIPAASVYFAPCIAGHVGADSAAALLSEKTHQMTSRQLLVDIGTNAEIMFKGAGGVVAASSPTGPAFEGAQITHGQRATVGAIERVRIDRDTFEPSFKVIGCESWSNEP
;
A
#
# COMPACT_ATOMS: atom_id res chain seq x y z
N GLY A 1 -8.23 2.94 -18.84
CA GLY A 1 -6.80 2.87 -19.18
C GLY A 1 -6.12 4.21 -19.01
N SER A 2 -6.21 5.11 -19.99
CA SER A 2 -5.41 6.36 -20.05
C SER A 2 -5.55 7.27 -18.83
N GLN A 3 -6.77 7.54 -18.36
CA GLN A 3 -7.00 8.41 -17.19
C GLN A 3 -6.38 7.85 -15.91
N LEU A 4 -6.49 6.53 -15.65
CA LEU A 4 -5.87 5.92 -14.46
C LEU A 4 -4.34 6.01 -14.52
N LYS A 5 -3.76 5.79 -15.70
CA LYS A 5 -2.33 5.94 -15.93
C LYS A 5 -1.84 7.36 -15.66
N GLU A 6 -2.53 8.35 -16.22
CA GLU A 6 -2.21 9.76 -16.03
C GLU A 6 -2.30 10.14 -14.55
N LEU A 7 -3.42 9.83 -13.89
CA LEU A 7 -3.62 10.12 -12.47
C LEU A 7 -2.56 9.44 -11.57
N ALA A 8 -2.20 8.18 -11.85
CA ALA A 8 -1.18 7.47 -11.09
C ALA A 8 0.20 8.15 -11.23
N ARG A 9 0.61 8.48 -12.46
CA ARG A 9 1.90 9.15 -12.74
C ARG A 9 1.94 10.56 -12.14
N GLU A 10 0.86 11.34 -12.29
CA GLU A 10 0.73 12.67 -11.69
C GLU A 10 0.79 12.62 -10.17
N SER A 11 0.16 11.62 -9.54
CA SER A 11 0.19 11.43 -8.09
C SER A 11 1.61 11.12 -7.61
N VAL A 12 2.33 10.23 -8.30
CA VAL A 12 3.74 9.91 -8.00
C VAL A 12 4.62 11.14 -8.16
N LEU A 13 4.49 11.87 -9.27
CA LEU A 13 5.25 13.11 -9.50
C LEU A 13 4.97 14.16 -8.42
N SER A 14 3.72 14.34 -8.03
CA SER A 14 3.33 15.26 -6.96
C SER A 14 3.98 14.88 -5.62
N LEU A 15 4.05 13.60 -5.29
CA LEU A 15 4.72 13.11 -4.09
C LEU A 15 6.22 13.36 -4.13
N ILE A 16 6.89 13.06 -5.26
CA ILE A 16 8.32 13.32 -5.46
C ILE A 16 8.61 14.81 -5.27
N GLN A 17 7.82 15.71 -5.87
CA GLN A 17 7.99 17.15 -5.74
C GLN A 17 7.83 17.64 -4.30
N LYS A 18 6.82 17.13 -3.58
CA LYS A 18 6.57 17.49 -2.17
C LYS A 18 7.71 17.01 -1.26
N LEU A 19 8.20 15.78 -1.48
CA LEU A 19 9.31 15.22 -0.72
C LEU A 19 10.62 15.96 -1.02
N GLY A 20 10.90 16.26 -2.29
CA GLY A 20 12.06 17.06 -2.68
C GLY A 20 12.07 18.44 -2.04
N ALA A 21 10.92 19.13 -2.04
CA ALA A 21 10.78 20.43 -1.36
C ALA A 21 10.98 20.32 0.17
N SER A 22 10.43 19.27 0.79
CA SER A 22 10.54 19.05 2.25
C SER A 22 11.97 18.67 2.68
N ALA A 23 12.71 17.99 1.81
CA ALA A 23 14.09 17.57 2.04
C ALA A 23 15.13 18.59 1.53
N GLU A 24 14.68 19.74 0.98
CA GLU A 24 15.55 20.73 0.33
C GLU A 24 16.49 20.12 -0.72
N CYS A 25 15.99 19.12 -1.45
CA CYS A 25 16.74 18.36 -2.44
C CYS A 25 16.40 18.82 -3.86
N ASP A 26 17.42 19.08 -4.68
CA ASP A 26 17.24 19.23 -6.12
C ASP A 26 16.88 17.86 -6.72
N LEU A 27 15.70 17.77 -7.34
CA LEU A 27 15.20 16.56 -7.99
C LEU A 27 16.14 16.05 -9.08
N SER A 28 16.98 16.91 -9.67
CA SER A 28 17.99 16.51 -10.66
C SER A 28 19.04 15.55 -10.10
N ASN A 29 19.19 15.47 -8.78
CA ASN A 29 20.09 14.53 -8.10
C ASN A 29 19.49 13.14 -7.92
N ILE A 30 18.21 12.94 -8.25
CA ILE A 30 17.57 11.62 -8.19
C ILE A 30 18.06 10.80 -9.38
N THR A 31 18.66 9.65 -9.11
CA THR A 31 19.18 8.72 -10.14
C THR A 31 18.32 7.48 -10.31
N GLU A 32 17.49 7.15 -9.32
CA GLU A 32 16.69 5.93 -9.30
C GLU A 32 15.42 6.15 -8.48
N ILE A 33 14.31 5.62 -8.99
CA ILE A 33 12.99 5.64 -8.36
C ILE A 33 12.49 4.21 -8.31
N VAL A 34 12.36 3.65 -7.11
CA VAL A 34 11.81 2.30 -6.90
C VAL A 34 10.33 2.40 -6.55
N LEU A 35 9.48 1.75 -7.35
CA LEU A 35 8.04 1.67 -7.15
C LEU A 35 7.62 0.25 -6.79
N VAL A 36 6.70 0.16 -5.83
CA VAL A 36 6.02 -1.07 -5.43
C VAL A 36 4.55 -0.76 -5.24
N GLY A 37 3.69 -1.74 -5.50
CA GLY A 37 2.25 -1.59 -5.40
C GLY A 37 1.51 -2.84 -5.85
N ASN A 38 0.22 -2.89 -5.53
CA ASN A 38 -0.66 -3.94 -5.99
C ASN A 38 -0.77 -3.96 -7.53
N PRO A 39 -1.25 -5.08 -8.13
CA PRO A 39 -1.28 -5.24 -9.58
C PRO A 39 -2.06 -4.16 -10.33
N ILE A 40 -3.15 -3.65 -9.74
CA ILE A 40 -3.94 -2.57 -10.37
C ILE A 40 -3.13 -1.29 -10.45
N MET A 41 -2.42 -0.91 -9.39
CA MET A 41 -1.57 0.28 -9.37
C MET A 41 -0.36 0.13 -10.29
N HIS A 42 0.29 -1.05 -10.25
CA HIS A 42 1.42 -1.40 -11.12
C HIS A 42 1.05 -1.26 -12.61
N HIS A 43 -0.02 -1.95 -13.03
CA HIS A 43 -0.46 -1.95 -14.43
C HIS A 43 -1.00 -0.59 -14.86
N SER A 44 -1.72 0.12 -13.97
CA SER A 44 -2.18 1.48 -14.26
C SER A 44 -1.01 2.42 -14.51
N PHE A 45 0.01 2.43 -13.64
CA PHE A 45 1.17 3.31 -13.79
C PHE A 45 1.97 3.02 -15.07
N LEU A 46 2.18 1.74 -15.39
CA LEU A 46 2.87 1.31 -16.61
C LEU A 46 2.02 1.51 -17.88
N GLY A 47 0.71 1.70 -17.73
CA GLY A 47 -0.21 1.92 -18.84
C GLY A 47 -0.71 0.64 -19.51
N PHE A 48 -0.59 -0.51 -18.82
CA PHE A 48 -1.18 -1.76 -19.25
C PHE A 48 -2.70 -1.76 -19.07
N ASP A 49 -3.38 -2.65 -19.81
CA ASP A 49 -4.80 -2.89 -19.58
C ASP A 49 -5.00 -3.61 -18.25
N VAL A 50 -5.90 -3.07 -17.43
CA VAL A 50 -6.25 -3.59 -16.10
C VAL A 50 -7.53 -4.42 -16.13
N VAL A 51 -8.27 -4.44 -17.25
CA VAL A 51 -9.51 -5.22 -17.36
C VAL A 51 -9.31 -6.72 -17.07
N PRO A 52 -8.23 -7.37 -17.57
CA PRO A 52 -7.99 -8.79 -17.28
C PRO A 52 -7.80 -9.10 -15.79
N LEU A 53 -7.32 -8.15 -14.99
CA LEU A 53 -7.13 -8.33 -13.54
C LEU A 53 -8.46 -8.47 -12.78
N GLY A 54 -9.58 -8.04 -13.36
CA GLY A 54 -10.91 -8.17 -12.78
C GLY A 54 -11.67 -9.43 -13.23
N GLN A 55 -11.10 -10.25 -14.09
CA GLN A 55 -11.78 -11.40 -14.71
C GLN A 55 -10.93 -12.65 -14.58
N MET A 56 -11.51 -13.75 -14.09
CA MET A 56 -10.80 -15.03 -14.03
C MET A 56 -10.23 -15.40 -15.42
N PRO A 57 -8.94 -15.75 -15.54
CA PRO A 57 -8.01 -16.19 -14.47
C PRO A 57 -7.14 -15.09 -13.81
N PHE A 58 -7.51 -13.81 -13.93
CA PHE A 58 -6.85 -12.63 -13.33
C PHE A 58 -5.46 -12.37 -13.90
N ASP A 59 -5.37 -12.34 -15.23
CA ASP A 59 -4.09 -12.32 -15.95
C ASP A 59 -3.32 -11.01 -15.77
N LEU A 60 -2.03 -11.15 -15.45
CA LEU A 60 -1.06 -10.05 -15.47
C LEU A 60 -0.57 -9.85 -16.91
N ALA A 61 -0.56 -8.60 -17.39
CA ALA A 61 0.18 -8.25 -18.62
C ALA A 61 1.70 -8.52 -18.51
N THR A 62 2.26 -8.38 -17.31
CA THR A 62 3.62 -8.78 -16.94
C THR A 62 3.67 -9.08 -15.45
N ASP A 63 4.35 -10.16 -15.08
CA ASP A 63 4.76 -10.50 -13.71
C ASP A 63 6.24 -10.20 -13.46
N GLU A 64 7.01 -9.89 -14.52
CA GLU A 64 8.42 -9.50 -14.43
C GLU A 64 8.62 -8.05 -13.95
N ALA A 65 9.82 -7.77 -13.45
CA ALA A 65 10.24 -6.41 -13.10
C ALA A 65 10.34 -5.53 -14.35
N VAL A 66 10.01 -4.26 -14.23
CA VAL A 66 10.11 -3.29 -15.32
C VAL A 66 11.10 -2.19 -14.95
N GLU A 67 12.07 -1.94 -15.82
CA GLU A 67 12.97 -0.81 -15.72
C GLU A 67 12.73 0.12 -16.92
N ILE A 68 12.43 1.38 -16.64
CA ILE A 68 12.08 2.38 -17.65
C ILE A 68 12.67 3.74 -17.27
N SER A 69 12.96 4.61 -18.25
CA SER A 69 13.40 5.96 -17.91
C SER A 69 12.28 6.76 -17.22
N ALA A 70 12.65 7.67 -16.32
CA ALA A 70 11.67 8.52 -15.66
C ALA A 70 10.88 9.38 -16.66
N GLU A 71 11.51 9.85 -17.74
CA GLU A 71 10.86 10.67 -18.76
C GLU A 71 9.75 9.92 -19.51
N GLU A 72 9.93 8.63 -19.81
CA GLU A 72 8.91 7.79 -20.47
C GLU A 72 7.64 7.61 -19.61
N VAL A 73 7.78 7.74 -18.29
CA VAL A 73 6.65 7.71 -17.36
C VAL A 73 6.16 9.10 -16.95
N GLY A 74 6.62 10.16 -17.64
CA GLY A 74 6.16 11.52 -17.39
C GLY A 74 6.73 12.16 -16.13
N ILE A 75 7.86 11.64 -15.62
CA ILE A 75 8.61 12.21 -14.51
C ILE A 75 9.82 12.95 -15.10
N PRO A 76 9.85 14.29 -15.11
CA PRO A 76 10.86 15.07 -15.84
C PRO A 76 12.20 15.15 -15.08
N ILE A 77 12.82 13.99 -14.85
CA ILE A 77 14.12 13.83 -14.20
C ILE A 77 14.99 12.94 -15.12
N PRO A 78 15.68 13.52 -16.12
CA PRO A 78 16.32 12.75 -17.20
C PRO A 78 17.38 11.75 -16.74
N ALA A 79 18.03 12.02 -15.60
CA ALA A 79 19.06 11.15 -15.03
C ALA A 79 18.50 9.96 -14.23
N ALA A 80 17.17 9.91 -14.00
CA ALA A 80 16.54 8.89 -13.19
C ALA A 80 16.01 7.71 -14.01
N SER A 81 16.27 6.49 -13.53
CA SER A 81 15.49 5.30 -13.91
C SER A 81 14.33 5.09 -12.94
N VAL A 82 13.30 4.40 -13.42
CA VAL A 82 12.17 3.92 -12.62
C VAL A 82 12.19 2.41 -12.68
N TYR A 83 12.40 1.78 -11.52
CA TYR A 83 12.29 0.35 -11.33
C TYR A 83 10.94 0.04 -10.68
N PHE A 84 10.09 -0.72 -11.36
CA PHE A 84 8.87 -1.27 -10.79
C PHE A 84 9.08 -2.76 -10.51
N ALA A 85 8.98 -3.13 -9.23
CA ALA A 85 9.17 -4.51 -8.79
C ALA A 85 8.08 -5.46 -9.35
N PRO A 86 8.42 -6.75 -9.51
CA PRO A 86 7.53 -7.75 -10.11
C PRO A 86 6.28 -8.01 -9.26
N CYS A 87 5.14 -8.28 -9.92
CA CYS A 87 3.93 -8.75 -9.26
C CYS A 87 3.97 -10.27 -9.05
N ILE A 88 3.38 -10.76 -7.96
CA ILE A 88 3.36 -12.20 -7.62
C ILE A 88 2.19 -12.90 -8.33
N ALA A 89 1.01 -12.26 -8.37
CA ALA A 89 -0.21 -12.76 -9.00
C ALA A 89 -1.19 -11.61 -9.27
N GLY A 90 -2.31 -11.87 -9.97
CA GLY A 90 -3.32 -10.86 -10.31
C GLY A 90 -3.91 -10.07 -9.13
N HIS A 91 -3.82 -10.61 -7.91
CA HIS A 91 -4.23 -9.93 -6.67
C HIS A 91 -3.13 -9.81 -5.61
N VAL A 92 -1.89 -10.20 -5.92
CA VAL A 92 -0.76 -10.09 -4.98
C VAL A 92 0.36 -9.36 -5.68
N GLY A 93 0.62 -8.12 -5.26
CA GLY A 93 1.53 -7.23 -5.94
C GLY A 93 2.94 -7.20 -5.38
N ALA A 94 3.70 -6.25 -5.92
CA ALA A 94 5.06 -5.97 -5.53
C ALA A 94 5.17 -5.35 -4.12
N ASP A 95 4.11 -4.70 -3.64
CA ASP A 95 3.97 -4.23 -2.26
C ASP A 95 4.07 -5.36 -1.24
N SER A 96 3.41 -6.50 -1.50
CA SER A 96 3.53 -7.71 -0.69
C SER A 96 4.96 -8.24 -0.66
N ALA A 97 5.63 -8.27 -1.81
CA ALA A 97 7.04 -8.67 -1.90
C ALA A 97 7.96 -7.71 -1.12
N ALA A 98 7.70 -6.41 -1.19
CA ALA A 98 8.44 -5.39 -0.44
C ALA A 98 8.24 -5.54 1.07
N ALA A 99 7.02 -5.83 1.53
CA ALA A 99 6.74 -6.09 2.94
C ALA A 99 7.49 -7.35 3.44
N LEU A 100 7.51 -8.43 2.67
CA LEU A 100 8.30 -9.63 2.97
C LEU A 100 9.81 -9.38 3.02
N LEU A 101 10.31 -8.49 2.16
CA LEU A 101 11.71 -8.10 2.13
C LEU A 101 12.07 -7.26 3.37
N SER A 102 11.23 -6.28 3.70
CA SER A 102 11.38 -5.40 4.86
C SER A 102 11.42 -6.18 6.17
N GLU A 103 10.46 -7.09 6.36
CA GLU A 103 10.37 -7.92 7.57
C GLU A 103 11.38 -9.08 7.59
N LYS A 104 12.14 -9.28 6.50
CA LYS A 104 13.07 -10.40 6.30
C LYS A 104 12.42 -11.77 6.55
N THR A 105 11.11 -11.87 6.38
CA THR A 105 10.31 -13.08 6.61
C THR A 105 10.83 -14.28 5.81
N HIS A 106 11.37 -14.02 4.61
CA HIS A 106 11.97 -15.04 3.76
C HIS A 106 13.24 -15.68 4.35
N GLN A 107 13.95 -14.99 5.26
CA GLN A 107 15.19 -15.46 5.92
C GLN A 107 14.91 -16.21 7.23
N MET A 108 13.67 -16.14 7.73
CA MET A 108 13.30 -16.70 9.02
C MET A 108 13.13 -18.22 8.93
N THR A 109 13.66 -18.93 9.93
CA THR A 109 13.56 -20.39 10.05
C THR A 109 12.25 -20.82 10.71
N SER A 110 11.64 -19.94 11.51
CA SER A 110 10.35 -20.18 12.15
C SER A 110 9.20 -19.90 11.20
N ARG A 111 8.04 -20.49 11.51
CA ARG A 111 6.79 -20.18 10.80
C ARG A 111 6.39 -18.75 11.12
N GLN A 112 6.07 -17.99 10.08
CA GLN A 112 5.64 -16.60 10.20
C GLN A 112 4.45 -16.34 9.30
N LEU A 113 3.57 -15.46 9.78
CA LEU A 113 2.42 -14.98 9.05
C LEU A 113 2.51 -13.46 9.02
N LEU A 114 2.70 -12.90 7.83
CA LEU A 114 2.59 -11.48 7.58
C LEU A 114 1.20 -11.22 7.00
N VAL A 115 0.50 -10.25 7.58
CA VAL A 115 -0.84 -9.86 7.13
C VAL A 115 -0.82 -8.35 6.92
N ASP A 116 -0.90 -7.94 5.67
CA ASP A 116 -1.19 -6.54 5.31
C ASP A 116 -2.71 -6.37 5.29
N ILE A 117 -3.21 -5.35 5.98
CA ILE A 117 -4.65 -5.10 6.13
C ILE A 117 -4.93 -3.73 5.52
N GLY A 118 -5.50 -3.74 4.32
CA GLY A 118 -6.11 -2.58 3.68
C GLY A 118 -7.48 -2.92 3.12
N THR A 119 -7.82 -2.26 2.00
CA THR A 119 -9.02 -2.56 1.20
C THR A 119 -9.09 -4.03 0.79
N ASN A 120 -7.92 -4.62 0.50
CA ASN A 120 -7.71 -6.07 0.47
C ASN A 120 -6.80 -6.45 1.65
N ALA A 121 -6.85 -7.72 2.05
CA ALA A 121 -5.88 -8.30 2.95
C ALA A 121 -4.96 -9.24 2.20
N GLU A 122 -3.68 -8.88 2.14
CA GLU A 122 -2.61 -9.73 1.62
C GLU A 122 -1.99 -10.52 2.76
N ILE A 123 -2.04 -11.85 2.62
CA ILE A 123 -1.59 -12.80 3.64
C ILE A 123 -0.42 -13.58 3.06
N MET A 124 0.72 -13.51 3.74
CA MET A 124 1.94 -14.22 3.35
C MET A 124 2.39 -15.14 4.48
N PHE A 125 2.44 -16.44 4.19
CA PHE A 125 2.83 -17.46 5.16
C PHE A 125 4.18 -18.05 4.78
N LYS A 126 5.18 -17.87 5.66
CA LYS A 126 6.47 -18.56 5.59
C LYS A 126 6.36 -19.91 6.30
N GLY A 127 6.51 -20.98 5.53
CA GLY A 127 6.68 -22.34 6.02
C GLY A 127 8.06 -22.91 5.72
N ALA A 128 8.23 -24.20 6.00
CA ALA A 128 9.48 -24.91 5.72
C ALA A 128 9.79 -24.98 4.20
N GLY A 129 8.76 -25.09 3.37
CA GLY A 129 8.90 -25.23 1.91
C GLY A 129 9.01 -23.92 1.12
N GLY A 130 8.96 -22.76 1.78
CA GLY A 130 8.96 -21.46 1.09
C GLY A 130 7.94 -20.48 1.68
N VAL A 131 7.56 -19.49 0.88
CA VAL A 131 6.50 -18.53 1.18
C VAL A 131 5.31 -18.83 0.26
N VAL A 132 4.11 -18.85 0.82
CA VAL A 132 2.86 -18.85 0.04
C VAL A 132 2.13 -17.54 0.30
N ALA A 133 1.44 -17.02 -0.71
CA ALA A 133 0.68 -15.77 -0.63
C ALA A 133 -0.78 -16.01 -1.02
N ALA A 134 -1.67 -15.26 -0.39
CA ALA A 134 -3.08 -15.17 -0.74
C ALA A 134 -3.54 -13.71 -0.58
N SER A 135 -4.53 -13.30 -1.36
CA SER A 135 -5.24 -12.04 -1.16
C SER A 135 -6.72 -12.34 -0.90
N SER A 136 -7.33 -11.58 0.00
CA SER A 136 -8.74 -11.68 0.36
C SER A 136 -9.38 -10.30 0.31
N PRO A 137 -10.55 -10.12 -0.33
CA PRO A 137 -11.28 -8.87 -0.20
C PRO A 137 -11.74 -8.69 1.24
N THR A 138 -11.38 -7.57 1.86
CA THR A 138 -11.77 -7.20 3.23
C THR A 138 -12.74 -6.02 3.25
N GLY A 139 -12.70 -5.17 2.23
CA GLY A 139 -13.43 -3.91 2.19
C GLY A 139 -12.79 -2.85 3.08
N PRO A 140 -13.12 -1.56 2.90
CA PRO A 140 -12.38 -0.47 3.52
C PRO A 140 -12.84 -0.16 4.96
N ALA A 141 -13.39 -1.15 5.67
CA ALA A 141 -13.96 -0.98 7.00
C ALA A 141 -12.91 -0.48 8.01
N PHE A 142 -11.69 -1.03 7.95
CA PHE A 142 -10.57 -0.61 8.80
C PHE A 142 -9.97 0.75 8.40
N GLU A 143 -10.26 1.23 7.20
CA GLU A 143 -9.91 2.57 6.73
C GLU A 143 -10.97 3.62 7.13
N GLY A 144 -12.04 3.18 7.80
CA GLY A 144 -13.17 4.01 8.23
C GLY A 144 -14.15 4.34 7.10
N ALA A 145 -14.03 3.72 5.93
CA ALA A 145 -14.99 3.90 4.85
C ALA A 145 -16.17 2.92 4.96
N GLN A 146 -17.32 3.33 4.41
CA GLN A 146 -18.58 2.55 4.45
C GLN A 146 -19.12 2.24 5.86
N ILE A 147 -18.67 2.97 6.89
CA ILE A 147 -19.21 2.97 8.25
C ILE A 147 -19.78 4.36 8.53
N THR A 148 -21.01 4.47 9.05
CA THR A 148 -21.74 5.75 9.22
C THR A 148 -20.93 6.84 9.95
N HIS A 149 -20.13 6.42 10.94
CA HIS A 149 -19.26 7.31 11.71
C HIS A 149 -17.78 6.90 11.60
N GLY A 150 -17.44 6.13 10.57
CA GLY A 150 -16.06 5.76 10.28
C GLY A 150 -15.29 6.95 9.72
N GLN A 151 -14.04 7.06 10.13
CA GLN A 151 -13.11 8.07 9.64
C GLN A 151 -11.69 7.53 9.68
N ARG A 152 -10.79 8.17 8.93
CA ARG A 152 -9.35 7.88 9.01
C ARG A 152 -8.82 8.18 10.41
N ALA A 153 -7.72 7.54 10.78
CA ALA A 153 -7.01 7.79 12.03
C ALA A 153 -6.36 9.18 12.04
N THR A 154 -7.17 10.22 12.29
CA THR A 154 -6.76 11.62 12.41
C THR A 154 -7.18 12.21 13.75
N VAL A 155 -6.65 13.38 14.11
CA VAL A 155 -7.00 14.08 15.35
C VAL A 155 -8.54 14.17 15.49
N GLY A 156 -9.05 13.77 16.66
CA GLY A 156 -10.49 13.71 16.96
C GLY A 156 -11.15 12.36 16.64
N ALA A 157 -10.49 11.44 15.92
CA ALA A 157 -10.98 10.09 15.74
C ALA A 157 -10.84 9.26 17.03
N ILE A 158 -11.81 8.41 17.33
CA ILE A 158 -11.74 7.47 18.46
C ILE A 158 -10.73 6.36 18.12
N GLU A 159 -9.64 6.27 18.89
CA GLU A 159 -8.62 5.22 18.71
C GLU A 159 -8.81 4.03 19.64
N ARG A 160 -9.50 4.22 20.76
CA ARG A 160 -9.73 3.17 21.75
C ARG A 160 -11.09 3.33 22.40
N VAL A 161 -11.74 2.19 22.65
CA VAL A 161 -12.99 2.10 23.40
C VAL A 161 -12.82 1.04 24.48
N ARG A 162 -13.33 1.33 25.67
CA ARG A 162 -13.50 0.39 26.77
C ARG A 162 -14.96 0.41 27.18
N ILE A 163 -15.51 -0.76 27.48
CA ILE A 163 -16.87 -0.90 28.01
C ILE A 163 -16.72 -1.63 29.33
N ASP A 164 -17.14 -0.98 30.41
CA ASP A 164 -17.18 -1.62 31.72
C ASP A 164 -18.13 -2.82 31.69
N ARG A 165 -17.71 -3.97 32.24
CA ARG A 165 -18.50 -5.21 32.13
C ARG A 165 -19.66 -5.28 33.12
N ASP A 166 -19.60 -4.50 34.19
CA ASP A 166 -20.60 -4.50 35.26
C ASP A 166 -21.60 -3.35 35.07
N THR A 167 -21.12 -2.16 34.69
CA THR A 167 -21.97 -0.97 34.49
C THR A 167 -22.42 -0.78 33.04
N PHE A 168 -21.74 -1.41 32.08
CA PHE A 168 -21.91 -1.19 30.63
C PHE A 168 -21.60 0.24 30.17
N GLU A 169 -20.96 1.06 31.02
CA GLU A 169 -20.59 2.42 30.65
C GLU A 169 -19.38 2.40 29.70
N PRO A 170 -19.49 3.08 28.54
CA PRO A 170 -18.37 3.20 27.61
C PRO A 170 -17.45 4.36 28.03
N SER A 171 -16.15 4.16 27.88
CA SER A 171 -15.15 5.22 27.85
C SER A 171 -14.33 5.11 26.58
N PHE A 172 -13.90 6.24 26.03
CA PHE A 172 -13.15 6.27 24.79
C PHE A 172 -11.97 7.24 24.86
N LYS A 173 -10.97 7.00 24.03
CA LYS A 173 -9.82 7.88 23.82
C LYS A 173 -9.77 8.31 22.37
N VAL A 174 -9.48 9.58 22.13
CA VAL A 174 -9.38 10.18 20.80
C VAL A 174 -7.94 10.50 20.46
N ILE A 175 -7.58 10.36 19.18
CA ILE A 175 -6.27 10.74 18.67
C ILE A 175 -6.06 12.24 18.93
N GLY A 176 -4.90 12.56 19.53
CA GLY A 176 -4.54 13.94 19.90
C GLY A 176 -5.00 14.37 21.31
N CYS A 177 -5.65 13.50 22.08
CA CYS A 177 -5.96 13.72 23.49
C CYS A 177 -5.36 12.60 24.34
N GLU A 178 -4.66 12.92 25.42
CA GLU A 178 -4.09 11.90 26.30
C GLU A 178 -5.11 11.30 27.28
N SER A 179 -6.08 12.10 27.71
CA SER A 179 -7.11 11.71 28.67
C SER A 179 -8.19 10.82 28.03
N TRP A 180 -8.75 9.93 28.82
CA TRP A 180 -9.99 9.23 28.49
C TRP A 180 -11.21 10.14 28.67
N SER A 181 -12.32 9.81 28.00
CA SER A 181 -13.58 10.56 28.08
C SER A 181 -14.21 10.61 29.48
N ASN A 182 -13.76 9.76 30.41
CA ASN A 182 -14.19 9.70 31.79
C ASN A 182 -13.14 10.26 32.78
N GLU A 183 -12.06 10.84 32.26
CA GLU A 183 -11.04 11.54 33.03
C GLU A 183 -11.25 13.06 32.89
N PRO A 184 -10.98 13.85 33.93
CA PRO A 184 -11.17 15.30 33.93
C PRO A 184 -10.22 16.07 33.01
#